data_AF-A0A4U9Z533-F1
#
_entry.id   AF-A0A4U9Z533-F1
#
_cell.length_a   1.000
_cell.length_b   1.000
_cell.length_c   1.000
_cell.angle_alpha   90.00
_cell.angle_beta   90.00
_cell.angle_gamma   90.00
#
_symmetry.space_group_name_H-M   'P 1'
#
loop_
_entity.id
_entity.type
_entity.pdbx_description
1 polymer ?
#
loop_
_entity_poly.entity_id
_entity_poly.type
_entity_poly.pdbx_seq_one_letter_code
_entity_poly.pdbx_strand_id
1 'polypeptide(L)' 'MTFSGGILANDKGDILLQLRRDKKTWAIAGGAMELEESSVDTYLREFCEETGILGGKIQRRTAKELCFILFWLKLGNY' A
#
# COMPACT_ATOMS: atom_id res chain seq x y z
N MET A 1 3.80 13.61 -11.51
CA MET A 1 3.10 13.34 -10.24
C MET A 1 3.69 12.08 -9.65
N THR A 2 4.22 12.16 -8.44
CA THR A 2 4.87 11.04 -7.76
C THR A 2 3.84 10.41 -6.82
N PHE A 3 3.84 9.08 -6.72
CA PHE A 3 2.92 8.33 -5.86
C PHE A 3 3.73 7.49 -4.88
N SER A 4 3.19 7.29 -3.69
CA SER A 4 3.74 6.38 -2.69
C SER A 4 2.64 5.42 -2.25
N GLY A 5 2.99 4.15 -2.10
CA GLY A 5 2.07 3.12 -1.63
C GLY A 5 2.85 2.02 -0.95
N GLY A 6 2.17 1.27 -0.09
CA GLY A 6 2.81 0.21 0.66
C GLY A 6 1.87 -0.92 1.04
N ILE A 7 2.50 -2.00 1.46
CA ILE A 7 1.82 -3.24 1.83
C ILE A 7 2.13 -3.46 3.30
N LEU A 8 1.08 -3.54 4.11
CA LEU A 8 1.20 -4.04 5.47
C LEU A 8 0.98 -5.54 5.44
N ALA A 9 1.97 -6.30 5.87
CA ALA A 9 1.89 -7.74 6.04
C ALA A 9 1.99 -8.09 7.53
N ASN A 10 1.22 -9.08 7.98
CA ASN A 10 1.38 -9.66 9.31
C ASN A 10 2.44 -10.78 9.31
N ASP A 11 2.78 -11.30 10.49
CA ASP A 11 3.76 -12.39 10.64
C ASP A 11 3.32 -13.71 9.99
N LYS A 12 2.04 -13.86 9.64
CA LYS A 12 1.49 -15.01 8.92
C LYS A 12 1.57 -14.87 7.41
N GLY A 13 2.00 -13.71 6.91
CA GLY A 13 2.05 -13.38 5.48
C GLY A 13 0.73 -12.86 4.91
N ASP A 14 -0.30 -12.63 5.73
CA ASP A 14 -1.52 -11.97 5.28
C ASP A 14 -1.23 -10.49 5.07
N ILE A 15 -1.83 -9.92 4.02
CA ILE A 15 -1.64 -8.52 3.66
C ILE A 15 -2.92 -7.72 3.85
N LEU A 16 -2.78 -6.46 4.25
CA LEU A 16 -3.90 -5.54 4.33
C LEU A 16 -4.17 -4.90 2.96
N LEU A 17 -5.41 -5.04 2.49
CA LEU A 17 -5.90 -4.42 1.27
C LEU A 17 -7.16 -3.62 1.59
N GLN A 18 -7.34 -2.49 0.89
CA GLN A 18 -8.55 -1.69 0.95
C GLN A 18 -9.51 -2.11 -0.16
N LEU A 19 -10.75 -2.41 0.20
CA LEU A 19 -11.81 -2.65 -0.76
C LEU A 19 -12.37 -1.30 -1.25
N ARG A 20 -12.13 -0.97 -2.51
CA ARG A 20 -12.64 0.27 -3.09
C ARG A 20 -14.13 0.21 -3.30
N ARG A 21 -14.84 1.27 -2.89
CA ARG A 21 -16.30 1.35 -2.96
C ARG A 21 -16.83 1.51 -4.40
N ASP A 22 -16.03 2.07 -5.30
CA ASP A 22 -16.40 2.33 -6.70
C ASP A 22 -16.40 1.06 -7.56
N LYS A 23 -15.31 0.31 -7.50
CA LYS A 23 -15.04 -0.83 -8.40
C LYS A 23 -15.16 -2.18 -7.72
N LYS A 24 -15.44 -2.22 -6.41
CA LYS A 24 -15.42 -3.44 -5.58
C LYS A 24 -14.13 -4.25 -5.78
N THR A 25 -13.02 -3.55 -5.98
CA THR A 25 -11.70 -4.15 -6.19
C THR A 25 -10.83 -3.88 -4.99
N TRP A 26 -9.97 -4.84 -4.68
CA TRP A 26 -8.96 -4.71 -3.64
C TRP A 26 -7.77 -3.93 -4.18
N ALA A 27 -7.33 -2.93 -3.41
CA ALA A 27 -6.18 -2.10 -3.73
C ALA A 27 -5.25 -2.01 -2.51
N ILE A 28 -3.97 -1.77 -2.78
CA ILE A 28 -3.01 -1.40 -1.73
C ILE A 28 -3.31 0.02 -1.27
N ALA A 29 -3.00 0.30 0.00
CA ALA A 29 -3.10 1.63 0.55
C ALA A 29 -1.97 2.53 0.01
N GLY A 30 -2.32 3.76 -0.34
CA GLY A 30 -1.37 4.71 -0.90
C GLY A 30 -2.00 5.76 -1.82
N GLY A 31 -1.28 6.85 -1.99
CA GLY A 31 -1.78 8.03 -2.67
C GLY A 31 -0.71 8.91 -3.28
N ALA A 32 -1.12 10.12 -3.62
CA ALA A 32 -0.28 11.11 -4.27
C ALA A 32 0.67 11.74 -3.24
N MET A 33 1.93 11.91 -3.62
CA MET A 33 2.90 12.63 -2.81
C MET A 33 2.64 14.12 -2.89
N GLU A 34 2.50 14.77 -1.75
CA GLU A 34 2.37 16.23 -1.68
C GLU A 34 3.70 16.93 -1.99
N LEU A 35 3.63 18.23 -2.30
CA LEU A 35 4.82 19.03 -2.52
C LEU A 35 5.57 19.13 -1.20
N GLU A 36 6.88 18.85 -1.20
CA GLU A 36 7.77 18.84 -0.03
C GLU A 36 7.66 17.62 0.92
N GLU A 37 6.79 16.64 0.64
CA GLU A 37 6.74 15.39 1.40
C GLU A 37 7.78 14.36 0.94
N SER A 38 8.28 13.55 1.88
CA SER A 38 9.05 12.35 1.54
C SER A 38 8.12 11.18 1.21
N SER A 39 8.61 10.24 0.39
CA SER A 39 7.87 9.01 0.07
C SER A 39 7.38 8.22 1.30
N VAL A 40 8.10 8.28 2.42
CA VAL A 40 7.71 7.59 3.66
C VAL A 40 6.65 8.38 4.42
N ASP A 41 6.74 9.71 4.44
CA ASP A 41 5.76 10.56 5.10
C ASP A 41 4.40 10.47 4.39
N THR A 42 4.40 10.57 3.05
CA THR A 42 3.20 10.33 2.24
C THR A 42 2.61 8.95 2.49
N TYR A 43 3.45 7.91 2.54
CA TYR A 43 2.98 6.55 2.82
C TYR A 43 2.30 6.47 4.19
N LEU A 44 2.92 7.01 5.24
CA LEU A 44 2.37 6.98 6.59
C LEU A 44 1.06 7.76 6.69
N ARG A 45 0.99 8.93 6.05
CA ARG A 45 -0.21 9.77 6.01
C ARG A 45 -1.36 9.04 5.32
N GLU A 46 -1.18 8.62 4.06
CA GLU A 46 -2.21 7.91 3.28
C GLU A 46 -2.64 6.61 3.97
N PHE A 47 -1.68 5.86 4.51
CA PHE A 47 -1.98 4.61 5.21
C PHE A 47 -2.81 4.86 6.48
N CYS A 48 -2.49 5.90 7.24
CA CYS A 48 -3.27 6.29 8.41
C CYS A 48 -4.69 6.75 8.03
N GLU A 49 -4.83 7.55 6.96
CA GLU A 49 -6.12 8.05 6.48
C GLU A 49 -7.05 6.91 6.01
N GLU A 50 -6.50 5.90 5.31
CA GLU A 50 -7.28 4.80 4.74
C GLU A 50 -7.55 3.66 5.71
N THR A 51 -6.63 3.39 6.65
CA THR A 51 -6.69 2.21 7.52
C THR A 51 -6.85 2.52 9.00
N GLY A 52 -6.54 3.75 9.44
CA GLY A 52 -6.52 4.15 10.85
C GLY A 52 -5.36 3.55 11.67
N ILE A 53 -4.43 2.84 11.03
CA ILE A 53 -3.30 2.18 11.69
C ILE A 53 -2.08 3.10 11.68
N LEU A 54 -1.54 3.38 12.86
CA LEU A 54 -0.29 4.12 13.04
C LEU A 54 0.79 3.19 13.59
N GLY A 55 1.89 3.08 12.85
CA GLY A 55 3.08 2.34 13.28
C GLY A 55 3.22 0.94 12.68
N GLY A 56 4.43 0.41 12.83
CA GLY A 56 4.86 -0.83 12.20
C GLY A 56 6.33 -0.73 11.78
N LYS A 57 6.96 -1.86 11.52
CA LYS A 57 8.34 -1.89 11.02
C LYS A 57 8.33 -1.55 9.53
N ILE A 58 8.70 -0.33 9.19
CA ILE A 58 8.77 0.11 7.79
C ILE A 58 10.02 -0.52 7.15
N GLN A 59 9.80 -1.25 6.06
CA GLN A 59 10.88 -1.79 5.26
C GLN A 59 10.75 -1.28 3.82
N ARG A 60 11.74 -0.50 3.37
CA ARG A 60 11.81 -0.08 1.98
C ARG A 60 12.22 -1.28 1.12
N ARG A 61 11.38 -1.61 0.15
CA ARG A 61 11.62 -2.66 -0.87
C ARG A 61 11.69 -2.02 -2.25
N THR A 62 12.32 -2.72 -3.18
CA THR A 62 12.43 -2.20 -4.55
C THR A 62 11.13 -2.41 -5.32
N ALA A 63 10.81 -1.54 -6.27
CA ALA A 63 9.58 -1.62 -7.07
C ALA A 63 9.42 -2.97 -7.80
N LYS A 64 10.53 -3.66 -8.11
CA LYS A 64 10.51 -5.00 -8.71
C LYS A 64 9.82 -6.01 -7.79
N GLU A 65 10.13 -6.00 -6.51
CA GLU A 65 9.58 -6.92 -5.51
C GLU A 65 8.09 -6.64 -5.26
N LEU A 66 7.70 -5.35 -5.23
CA LEU A 66 6.30 -4.92 -5.12
C LEU A 66 5.44 -5.33 -6.32
N CYS A 67 5.97 -5.20 -7.55
CA CYS A 67 5.27 -5.63 -8.77
C CYS A 67 4.92 -7.12 -8.75
N PHE A 68 5.80 -7.98 -8.22
CA PHE A 68 5.53 -9.42 -8.10
C PHE A 68 4.33 -9.70 -7.18
N ILE A 69 4.23 -9.01 -6.05
CA ILE A 69 3.11 -9.17 -5.11
C ILE A 69 1.80 -8.67 -5.73
N LEU A 70 1.82 -7.48 -6.34
CA LEU A 70 0.64 -6.90 -7.00
C LEU A 70 0.14 -7.75 -8.16
N PHE A 71 1.04 -8.33 -8.94
CA PHE A 71 0.70 -9.22 -10.04
C PHE A 71 0.02 -10.50 -9.52
N TRP A 72 0.55 -11.10 -8.45
CA TRP A 72 -0.05 -12.28 -7.82
C TRP A 72 -1.44 -12.00 -7.24
N LEU A 73 -1.65 -10.85 -6.59
CA LEU A 73 -2.97 -10.48 -6.06
C LEU A 73 -4.01 -10.24 -7.14
N LYS A 74 -3.60 -9.69 -8.28
CA LYS A 74 -4.50 -9.51 -9.43
C LYS A 74 -4.85 -10.85 -10.09
N LEU A 75 -3.95 -11.81 -10.10
CA LEU A 75 -4.19 -13.12 -10.72
C LEU A 75 -4.95 -14.08 -9.80
N GLY A 76 -4.78 -13.99 -8.48
CA GLY A 76 -5.42 -14.88 -7.51
C GLY A 76 -6.89 -14.57 -7.19
N ASN A 77 -7.50 -13.59 -7.87
CA ASN A 77 -8.92 -13.20 -7.69
C ASN A 77 -9.81 -13.61 -8.89
N TYR A 78 -9.41 -14.62 -9.67
CA TYR A 78 -10.23 -15.28 -10.69
C TYR A 78 -10.43 -16.76 -10.37
#